data_AF-A0AAE0G8S8-F1
#
_entry.id   AF-A0AAE0G8S8-F1
#
_cell.length_a   1.000
_cell.length_b   1.000
_cell.length_c   1.000
_cell.angle_alpha   90.00
_cell.angle_beta   90.00
_cell.angle_gamma   90.00
#
_symmetry.space_group_name_H-M   'P 1'
#
loop_
_entity.id
_entity.type
_entity.pdbx_description
1 polymer ?
#
loop_
_entity_poly.entity_id
_entity_poly.type
_entity_poly.pdbx_seq_one_letter_code
_entity_poly.pdbx_strand_id
1 'polypeptide(L)'
;MPAASPLVVFALVVLVAAVARVGFAANMNGRYKVASGADQNVPFNDDYASKGHEYFDVWAPEIATHYGEVFWTDQHNQPLPESIVKRFAGKAIAITGYEMDQVMVQPTGQPGVNPGLDVSVPINWAYNHHYMAYMTGEHSALVHMIAEPGDTEAHGAAMKWVALDKPSAAFRADSRIPTSQFFSEGNGGESRKSFHGYPEGFAQLIDSPQTWHITPMQIDTRNRDCGVTPADIKNCTKFTPGPEPKQARYGLGIPLEGTNYSGILECPCNSRYGGDPAFYPEAGTKTTEHKFLAQGAAKCPAGEAVAAASQCFAAAAELGFTNRTAVNKTVTDTNSVPSGCSVVRRGDGTMAAYFNTELDSAATCSTTGRRAGRVFAGELGVTLGLAVDPDAGKVTFKHSAKGIYCSQNHVAVLGKWEMANASAAEATRALQQCEAFCWGSAPCTACSVDCSLGSMDRCQWVALTECGATQTWQ
;
A
#
# COMPACT_ATOMS: atom_id res chain seq x y z
N MET A 1 32.23 44.93 -1.86
CA MET A 1 31.69 43.56 -1.86
C MET A 1 30.76 43.44 -0.65
N PRO A 2 29.44 43.54 -0.80
CA PRO A 2 28.53 43.38 0.32
C PRO A 2 28.10 41.91 0.48
N ALA A 3 27.99 41.50 1.73
CA ALA A 3 27.56 40.18 2.17
C ALA A 3 26.04 40.01 1.97
N ALA A 4 25.62 38.83 1.50
CA ALA A 4 24.23 38.44 1.37
C ALA A 4 23.76 37.70 2.64
N SER A 5 22.68 38.21 3.25
CA SER A 5 21.92 37.52 4.30
C SER A 5 21.01 36.44 3.69
N PRO A 6 20.74 35.33 4.40
CA PRO A 6 19.77 34.34 3.94
C PRO A 6 18.35 34.77 4.29
N LEU A 7 17.47 34.76 3.29
CA LEU A 7 16.03 34.92 3.45
C LEU A 7 15.48 33.68 4.16
N VAL A 8 14.93 33.86 5.36
CA VAL A 8 14.10 32.85 6.03
C VAL A 8 12.71 32.92 5.40
N VAL A 9 12.35 31.91 4.61
CA VAL A 9 10.99 31.75 4.08
C VAL A 9 10.13 31.13 5.18
N PHE A 10 9.28 31.95 5.81
CA PHE A 10 8.18 31.45 6.64
C PHE A 10 7.12 30.83 5.73
N ALA A 11 6.94 29.51 5.79
CA ALA A 11 5.78 28.84 5.22
C ALA A 11 4.55 29.21 6.06
N LEU A 12 3.67 30.03 5.48
CA LEU A 12 2.39 30.38 6.08
C LEU A 12 1.43 29.19 5.88
N VAL A 13 1.21 28.40 6.93
CA VAL A 13 0.12 27.41 6.96
C VAL A 13 -1.19 28.19 7.09
N VAL A 14 -1.89 28.37 5.97
CA VAL A 14 -3.24 28.95 5.96
C VAL A 14 -4.22 27.86 6.39
N LEU A 15 -4.70 27.96 7.64
CA LEU A 15 -5.85 27.20 8.12
C LEU A 15 -7.10 27.76 7.41
N VAL A 16 -7.55 27.14 6.33
CA VAL A 16 -8.79 27.52 5.64
C VAL A 16 -9.96 26.87 6.38
N ALA A 17 -10.73 27.69 7.09
CA ALA A 17 -12.01 27.27 7.66
C ALA A 17 -13.03 27.08 6.52
N ALA A 18 -13.33 25.83 6.17
CA ALA A 18 -14.41 25.49 5.25
C ALA A 18 -15.76 25.85 5.90
N VAL A 19 -16.48 26.82 5.33
CA VAL A 19 -17.84 27.15 5.74
C VAL A 19 -18.78 26.08 5.20
N ALA A 20 -19.10 25.07 6.02
CA ALA A 20 -20.09 24.06 5.69
C ALA A 20 -21.49 24.70 5.57
N ARG A 21 -22.10 24.60 4.38
CA ARG A 21 -23.53 24.87 4.21
C ARG A 21 -24.30 23.63 4.64
N VAL A 22 -25.15 23.76 5.65
CA VAL A 22 -26.18 22.74 5.95
C VAL A 22 -27.26 22.90 4.89
N GLY A 23 -27.22 22.07 3.85
CA GLY A 23 -28.26 21.98 2.82
C GLY A 23 -29.37 21.03 3.25
N PHE A 24 -30.59 21.24 2.73
CA PHE A 24 -31.59 20.17 2.74
C PHE A 24 -31.10 19.03 1.83
N ALA A 25 -31.14 17.80 2.32
CA ALA A 25 -30.64 16.59 1.65
C ALA A 25 -31.37 16.26 0.34
N ALA A 26 -31.08 16.99 -0.74
CA ALA A 26 -31.35 16.46 -2.07
C ALA A 26 -30.32 15.36 -2.35
N ASN A 27 -30.79 14.20 -2.82
CA ASN A 27 -29.91 13.12 -3.27
C ASN A 27 -28.88 13.67 -4.23
N MET A 28 -27.58 13.39 -4.01
CA MET A 28 -26.51 13.97 -4.83
C MET A 28 -26.66 13.61 -6.32
N ASN A 29 -27.40 12.54 -6.60
CA ASN A 29 -27.57 11.97 -7.94
C ASN A 29 -29.02 11.94 -8.44
N GLY A 30 -29.93 12.67 -7.78
CA GLY A 30 -31.35 12.66 -8.11
C GLY A 30 -32.07 11.41 -7.59
N ARG A 31 -33.15 10.99 -8.26
CA ARG A 31 -33.93 9.82 -7.81
C ARG A 31 -33.19 8.51 -8.09
N TYR A 32 -33.06 7.68 -7.07
CA TYR A 32 -32.47 6.35 -7.17
C TYR A 32 -33.46 5.34 -7.73
N LYS A 33 -32.93 4.30 -8.39
CA LYS A 33 -33.67 3.08 -8.67
C LYS A 33 -33.40 2.11 -7.54
N VAL A 34 -34.45 1.65 -6.87
CA VAL A 34 -34.31 0.71 -5.74
C VAL A 34 -34.62 -0.70 -6.20
N ALA A 35 -33.78 -1.64 -5.81
CA ALA A 35 -33.96 -3.07 -6.03
C ALA A 35 -34.14 -3.79 -4.69
N SER A 36 -35.01 -4.81 -4.66
CA SER A 36 -35.19 -5.69 -3.50
C SER A 36 -35.37 -7.12 -3.97
N GLY A 37 -34.38 -7.98 -3.71
CA GLY A 37 -34.36 -9.34 -4.25
C GLY A 37 -34.38 -9.34 -5.78
N ALA A 38 -35.41 -9.96 -6.37
CA ALA A 38 -35.58 -10.01 -7.82
C ALA A 38 -36.29 -8.77 -8.41
N ASP A 39 -36.90 -7.94 -7.56
CA ASP A 39 -37.69 -6.79 -8.01
C ASP A 39 -36.82 -5.56 -8.25
N GLN A 40 -37.10 -4.84 -9.33
CA GLN A 40 -36.43 -3.61 -9.73
C GLN A 40 -37.42 -2.45 -9.71
N ASN A 41 -36.95 -1.24 -9.37
CA ASN A 41 -37.77 -0.05 -9.17
C ASN A 41 -38.84 -0.22 -8.08
N VAL A 42 -38.48 -0.91 -7.00
CA VAL A 42 -39.34 -1.04 -5.82
C VAL A 42 -39.62 0.36 -5.25
N PRO A 43 -40.88 0.70 -4.92
CA PRO A 43 -41.18 1.97 -4.27
C PRO A 43 -40.44 2.07 -2.94
N PHE A 44 -39.51 3.00 -2.85
CA PHE A 44 -38.79 3.33 -1.63
C PHE A 44 -38.68 4.84 -1.57
N ASN A 45 -38.99 5.42 -0.40
CA ASN A 45 -38.77 6.84 -0.20
C ASN A 45 -37.28 7.07 0.03
N ASP A 46 -36.56 7.39 -1.04
CA ASP A 46 -35.15 7.78 -1.03
C ASP A 46 -34.95 9.28 -0.82
N ASP A 47 -36.01 10.06 -0.59
CA ASP A 47 -35.94 11.47 -0.19
C ASP A 47 -35.77 11.56 1.33
N TYR A 48 -34.52 11.51 1.77
CA TYR A 48 -34.18 11.60 3.18
C TYR A 48 -34.41 13.01 3.75
N ALA A 49 -34.39 14.06 2.92
CA ALA A 49 -34.78 15.39 3.37
C ALA A 49 -36.25 15.45 3.75
N SER A 50 -37.15 14.79 3.00
CA SER A 50 -38.58 14.74 3.36
C SER A 50 -38.83 14.06 4.70
N LYS A 51 -37.88 13.23 5.15
CA LYS A 51 -37.91 12.53 6.44
C LYS A 51 -37.20 13.32 7.57
N GLY A 52 -36.69 14.52 7.27
CA GLY A 52 -36.02 15.39 8.23
C GLY A 52 -34.54 15.05 8.48
N HIS A 53 -33.91 14.25 7.61
CA HIS A 53 -32.49 13.97 7.72
C HIS A 53 -31.66 15.16 7.19
N GLU A 54 -30.50 15.34 7.79
CA GLU A 54 -29.47 16.30 7.39
C GLU A 54 -28.27 15.52 6.83
N TYR A 55 -27.46 16.17 5.99
CA TYR A 55 -26.21 15.61 5.50
C TYR A 55 -25.06 16.61 5.70
N PHE A 56 -23.85 16.09 5.61
CA PHE A 56 -22.63 16.87 5.48
C PHE A 56 -21.68 16.10 4.57
N ASP A 57 -20.89 16.83 3.82
CA ASP A 57 -19.92 16.26 2.90
C ASP A 57 -18.53 16.28 3.51
N VAL A 58 -17.72 15.30 3.10
CA VAL A 58 -16.30 15.22 3.42
C VAL A 58 -15.53 14.88 2.15
N TRP A 59 -14.34 15.43 2.01
CA TRP A 59 -13.48 15.17 0.86
C TRP A 59 -12.16 14.59 1.29
N ALA A 60 -11.79 13.50 0.62
CA ALA A 60 -10.45 12.94 0.72
C ALA A 60 -9.43 13.88 0.05
N PRO A 61 -8.14 13.78 0.41
CA PRO A 61 -7.06 14.40 -0.35
C PRO A 61 -7.10 14.01 -1.84
N GLU A 62 -6.58 14.90 -2.69
CA GLU A 62 -6.55 14.67 -4.15
C GLU A 62 -5.70 13.45 -4.51
N ILE A 63 -6.28 12.54 -5.31
CA ILE A 63 -5.60 11.35 -5.81
C ILE A 63 -5.04 11.62 -7.20
N ALA A 64 -3.76 11.31 -7.40
CA ALA A 64 -3.08 11.40 -8.68
C ALA A 64 -2.45 10.04 -9.01
N THR A 65 -2.75 9.52 -10.20
CA THR A 65 -2.35 8.18 -10.64
C THR A 65 -1.96 8.15 -12.12
N HIS A 66 -1.21 7.12 -12.49
CA HIS A 66 -0.89 6.77 -13.88
C HIS A 66 -1.84 5.69 -14.40
N TYR A 67 -2.02 5.60 -15.71
CA TYR A 67 -2.84 4.53 -16.30
C TYR A 67 -2.42 3.15 -15.79
N GLY A 68 -3.41 2.41 -15.27
CA GLY A 68 -3.28 1.09 -14.68
C GLY A 68 -2.74 1.04 -13.27
N GLU A 69 -2.35 2.16 -12.69
CA GLU A 69 -1.88 2.21 -11.30
C GLU A 69 -3.00 1.91 -10.31
N VAL A 70 -2.66 1.13 -9.28
CA VAL A 70 -3.53 0.87 -8.14
C VAL A 70 -3.17 1.85 -7.03
N PHE A 71 -4.06 2.81 -6.79
CA PHE A 71 -4.01 3.63 -5.60
C PHE A 71 -4.71 2.89 -4.47
N TRP A 72 -3.95 2.19 -3.63
CA TRP A 72 -4.45 1.58 -2.40
C TRP A 72 -3.64 2.14 -1.23
N THR A 73 -4.05 3.32 -0.76
CA THR A 73 -3.21 4.15 0.09
C THR A 73 -4.02 4.79 1.17
N ASP A 74 -3.47 4.74 2.38
CA ASP A 74 -3.99 5.45 3.53
C ASP A 74 -3.98 6.96 3.25
N GLN A 75 -5.13 7.63 3.37
CA GLN A 75 -5.20 9.07 3.21
C GLN A 75 -5.22 9.82 4.56
N HIS A 76 -4.83 9.14 5.63
CA HIS A 76 -4.77 9.64 7.00
C HIS A 76 -6.10 10.18 7.53
N ASN A 77 -6.10 10.61 8.79
CA ASN A 77 -7.26 11.24 9.40
C ASN A 77 -7.45 12.64 8.81
N GLN A 78 -8.67 12.88 8.33
CA GLN A 78 -9.16 14.16 7.85
C GLN A 78 -10.17 14.72 8.85
N PRO A 79 -10.17 16.04 9.11
CA PRO A 79 -11.13 16.64 10.03
C PRO A 79 -12.55 16.53 9.46
N LEU A 80 -13.52 16.24 10.32
CA LEU A 80 -14.93 16.48 9.99
C LEU A 80 -15.19 18.00 9.95
N PRO A 81 -16.30 18.44 9.30
CA PRO A 81 -16.67 19.84 9.31
C PRO A 81 -16.80 20.37 10.75
N GLU A 82 -16.22 21.54 11.02
CA GLU A 82 -16.15 22.10 12.39
C GLU A 82 -17.54 22.28 13.00
N SER A 83 -18.56 22.59 12.19
CA SER A 83 -19.96 22.68 12.62
C SER A 83 -20.51 21.36 13.14
N ILE A 84 -20.13 20.22 12.54
CA ILE A 84 -20.52 18.89 12.97
C ILE A 84 -19.82 18.53 14.28
N VAL A 85 -18.49 18.72 14.33
CA VAL A 85 -17.70 18.48 15.55
C VAL A 85 -18.26 19.26 16.74
N LYS A 86 -18.50 20.57 16.58
CA LYS A 86 -19.06 21.42 17.65
C LYS A 86 -20.47 21.01 18.06
N ARG A 87 -21.33 20.67 17.10
CA ARG A 87 -22.73 20.28 17.37
C ARG A 87 -22.82 19.00 18.20
N PHE A 88 -21.92 18.06 17.93
CA PHE A 88 -21.90 16.74 18.54
C PHE A 88 -20.81 16.55 19.61
N ALA A 89 -20.14 17.60 20.04
CA ALA A 89 -19.22 17.53 21.18
C ALA A 89 -19.93 17.02 22.44
N GLY A 90 -19.46 15.90 23.01
CA GLY A 90 -20.08 15.22 24.14
C GLY A 90 -21.44 14.57 23.83
N LYS A 91 -21.76 14.34 22.54
CA LYS A 91 -23.03 13.77 22.09
C LYS A 91 -22.79 12.73 21.00
N ALA A 92 -23.72 11.78 20.89
CA ALA A 92 -23.72 10.87 19.77
C ALA A 92 -24.27 11.51 18.50
N ILE A 93 -23.66 11.21 17.36
CA ILE A 93 -24.25 11.36 16.03
C ILE A 93 -24.86 10.01 15.60
N ALA A 94 -25.99 10.06 14.90
CA ALA A 94 -26.60 8.90 14.27
C ALA A 94 -26.46 9.02 12.76
N ILE A 95 -25.62 8.17 12.16
CA ILE A 95 -25.44 8.11 10.71
C ILE A 95 -26.45 7.10 10.15
N THR A 96 -27.45 7.62 9.44
CA THR A 96 -28.55 6.82 8.88
C THR A 96 -28.30 6.34 7.45
N GLY A 97 -27.17 6.75 6.88
CA GLY A 97 -26.68 6.29 5.58
C GLY A 97 -25.57 7.19 5.08
N TYR A 98 -25.00 6.83 3.94
CA TYR A 98 -23.95 7.60 3.28
C TYR A 98 -24.02 7.41 1.75
N GLU A 99 -23.44 8.37 1.03
CA GLU A 99 -23.20 8.30 -0.41
C GLU A 99 -21.72 8.53 -0.66
N MET A 100 -21.22 8.08 -1.79
CA MET A 100 -19.92 8.53 -2.27
C MET A 100 -19.88 8.68 -3.77
N ASP A 101 -18.97 9.55 -4.22
CA ASP A 101 -18.61 9.75 -5.60
C ASP A 101 -17.09 9.96 -5.69
N GLN A 102 -16.55 9.66 -6.87
CA GLN A 102 -15.22 10.11 -7.26
C GLN A 102 -15.41 11.35 -8.09
N VAL A 103 -14.74 12.44 -7.74
CA VAL A 103 -14.91 13.74 -8.42
C VAL A 103 -13.58 14.31 -8.88
N MET A 104 -13.61 14.98 -10.03
CA MET A 104 -12.57 15.93 -10.43
C MET A 104 -12.87 17.24 -9.72
N VAL A 105 -12.00 17.61 -8.79
CA VAL A 105 -12.17 18.80 -7.96
C VAL A 105 -11.87 20.08 -8.75
N GLN A 106 -12.63 21.15 -8.48
CA GLN A 106 -12.38 22.47 -9.05
C GLN A 106 -12.25 23.55 -7.96
N PRO A 107 -11.09 24.23 -7.82
CA PRO A 107 -9.86 24.03 -8.60
C PRO A 107 -9.13 22.73 -8.23
N THR A 108 -8.35 22.20 -9.16
CA THR A 108 -7.44 21.07 -8.96
C THR A 108 -6.57 21.28 -7.72
N GLY A 109 -6.36 20.23 -6.92
CA GLY A 109 -5.62 20.31 -5.65
C GLY A 109 -6.37 20.95 -4.47
N GLN A 110 -7.64 21.32 -4.62
CA GLN A 110 -8.42 21.94 -3.55
C GLN A 110 -9.77 21.25 -3.33
N PRO A 111 -9.76 19.98 -2.90
CA PRO A 111 -10.98 19.25 -2.55
C PRO A 111 -11.86 20.02 -1.56
N GLY A 112 -13.18 20.05 -1.80
CA GLY A 112 -14.17 20.66 -0.91
C GLY A 112 -14.23 22.20 -0.92
N VAL A 113 -13.36 22.90 -1.64
CA VAL A 113 -13.39 24.37 -1.72
C VAL A 113 -14.56 24.87 -2.56
N ASN A 114 -14.91 24.18 -3.65
CA ASN A 114 -16.06 24.53 -4.47
C ASN A 114 -16.84 23.28 -4.94
N PRO A 115 -17.54 22.61 -4.01
CA PRO A 115 -18.17 21.33 -4.28
C PRO A 115 -19.25 21.39 -5.37
N GLY A 116 -19.85 22.56 -5.59
CA GLY A 116 -20.82 22.77 -6.68
C GLY A 116 -20.20 22.80 -8.08
N LEU A 117 -18.87 22.86 -8.19
CA LEU A 117 -18.12 22.77 -9.45
C LEU A 117 -17.41 21.42 -9.63
N ASP A 118 -17.44 20.57 -8.61
CA ASP A 118 -16.84 19.23 -8.69
C ASP A 118 -17.58 18.41 -9.74
N VAL A 119 -16.83 17.68 -10.56
CA VAL A 119 -17.39 16.88 -11.65
C VAL A 119 -17.11 15.40 -11.41
N SER A 120 -18.17 14.65 -11.18
CA SER A 120 -18.24 13.20 -11.20
C SER A 120 -17.31 12.54 -12.25
N VAL A 121 -16.32 11.78 -11.78
CA VAL A 121 -15.39 10.99 -12.61
C VAL A 121 -16.15 9.83 -13.26
N PRO A 122 -16.05 9.62 -14.58
CA PRO A 122 -16.66 8.46 -15.22
C PRO A 122 -16.08 7.14 -14.70
N ILE A 123 -16.92 6.11 -14.56
CA ILE A 123 -16.47 4.78 -14.09
C ILE A 123 -15.41 4.13 -15.00
N ASN A 124 -15.39 4.51 -16.28
CA ASN A 124 -14.38 4.07 -17.25
C ASN A 124 -13.10 4.92 -17.23
N TRP A 125 -12.97 5.88 -16.30
CA TRP A 125 -11.76 6.68 -16.10
C TRP A 125 -11.02 6.29 -14.82
N ALA A 126 -11.75 6.11 -13.72
CA ALA A 126 -11.23 5.56 -12.48
C ALA A 126 -12.22 4.53 -11.97
N TYR A 127 -11.75 3.31 -11.76
CA TYR A 127 -12.53 2.24 -11.14
C TYR A 127 -12.18 2.19 -9.66
N ASN A 128 -13.16 2.43 -8.79
CA ASN A 128 -13.03 2.04 -7.39
C ASN A 128 -13.12 0.51 -7.34
N HIS A 129 -12.16 -0.18 -6.74
CA HIS A 129 -12.24 -1.63 -6.54
C HIS A 129 -12.77 -1.95 -5.14
N HIS A 130 -12.29 -1.23 -4.12
CA HIS A 130 -12.78 -1.25 -2.75
C HIS A 130 -12.62 0.13 -2.10
N TYR A 131 -13.34 0.36 -1.03
CA TYR A 131 -13.08 1.48 -0.12
C TYR A 131 -13.30 1.03 1.32
N MET A 132 -12.51 1.63 2.20
CA MET A 132 -12.57 1.42 3.64
C MET A 132 -12.53 2.78 4.28
N ALA A 133 -13.64 3.23 4.88
CA ALA A 133 -13.69 4.49 5.58
C ALA A 133 -13.99 4.28 7.06
N TYR A 134 -13.29 5.01 7.91
CA TYR A 134 -13.58 5.07 9.34
C TYR A 134 -14.04 6.47 9.72
N MET A 135 -14.90 6.54 10.72
CA MET A 135 -15.15 7.78 11.45
C MET A 135 -14.83 7.54 12.92
N THR A 136 -13.98 8.39 13.49
CA THR A 136 -13.50 8.27 14.87
C THR A 136 -13.93 9.48 15.69
N GLY A 137 -14.39 9.20 16.90
CA GLY A 137 -14.74 10.19 17.90
C GLY A 137 -13.56 10.66 18.75
N GLU A 138 -13.86 11.58 19.66
CA GLU A 138 -12.89 12.15 20.61
C GLU A 138 -12.11 11.07 21.37
N HIS A 139 -12.77 9.97 21.67
CA HIS A 139 -12.28 8.90 22.52
C HIS A 139 -11.70 7.70 21.79
N SER A 140 -11.50 7.76 20.47
CA SER A 140 -10.82 6.73 19.69
C SER A 140 -9.73 7.32 18.80
N ALA A 141 -8.85 6.44 18.31
CA ALA A 141 -7.88 6.76 17.27
C ALA A 141 -7.67 5.54 16.36
N LEU A 142 -7.40 5.80 15.08
CA LEU A 142 -6.83 4.80 14.19
C LEU A 142 -5.34 4.61 14.49
N VAL A 143 -4.93 3.35 14.61
CA VAL A 143 -3.54 2.95 14.83
C VAL A 143 -3.15 1.88 13.82
N HIS A 144 -1.88 1.88 13.42
CA HIS A 144 -1.31 0.91 12.49
C HIS A 144 -0.68 -0.24 13.26
N MET A 145 -1.28 -1.43 13.18
CA MET A 145 -0.92 -2.60 13.99
C MET A 145 -0.57 -3.80 13.13
N ILE A 146 0.20 -4.75 13.68
CA ILE A 146 0.45 -6.03 13.00
C ILE A 146 -0.88 -6.73 12.74
N ALA A 147 -1.02 -7.26 11.53
CA ALA A 147 -2.07 -8.21 11.22
C ALA A 147 -1.80 -9.56 11.89
N GLU A 148 -2.80 -10.09 12.61
CA GLU A 148 -2.67 -11.43 13.19
C GLU A 148 -2.46 -12.48 12.09
N PRO A 149 -1.74 -13.59 12.36
CA PRO A 149 -1.57 -14.65 11.37
C PRO A 149 -2.93 -15.17 10.86
N GLY A 150 -3.16 -15.10 9.54
CA GLY A 150 -4.41 -15.53 8.91
C GLY A 150 -5.53 -14.49 8.95
N ASP A 151 -5.26 -13.27 9.40
CA ASP A 151 -6.21 -12.17 9.37
C ASP A 151 -6.57 -11.79 7.92
N THR A 152 -7.79 -12.13 7.53
CA THR A 152 -8.30 -11.87 6.19
C THR A 152 -8.54 -10.39 5.93
N GLU A 153 -8.77 -9.58 6.97
CA GLU A 153 -9.00 -8.13 6.83
C GLU A 153 -7.71 -7.39 6.41
N ALA A 154 -6.55 -7.99 6.68
CA ALA A 154 -5.27 -7.43 6.28
C ALA A 154 -4.92 -7.71 4.81
N HIS A 155 -5.68 -8.54 4.09
CA HIS A 155 -5.39 -8.93 2.70
C HIS A 155 -3.94 -9.40 2.47
N GLY A 156 -3.36 -10.07 3.47
CA GLY A 156 -1.97 -10.54 3.45
C GLY A 156 -0.91 -9.45 3.72
N ALA A 157 -1.31 -8.22 4.03
CA ALA A 157 -0.42 -7.20 4.54
C ALA A 157 0.04 -7.55 5.96
N ALA A 158 1.30 -7.23 6.27
CA ALA A 158 1.85 -7.45 7.62
C ALA A 158 1.23 -6.51 8.65
N MET A 159 0.63 -5.41 8.20
CA MET A 159 0.10 -4.34 9.02
C MET A 159 -1.30 -3.96 8.55
N LYS A 160 -2.16 -3.54 9.47
CA LYS A 160 -3.50 -3.03 9.19
C LYS A 160 -3.85 -1.85 10.10
N TRP A 161 -4.78 -1.02 9.64
CA TRP A 161 -5.35 0.05 10.43
C TRP A 161 -6.50 -0.48 11.29
N VAL A 162 -6.49 -0.13 12.57
CA VAL A 162 -7.53 -0.51 13.54
C VAL A 162 -7.92 0.70 14.36
N ALA A 163 -9.22 0.90 14.55
CA ALA A 163 -9.71 1.90 15.51
C ALA A 163 -9.65 1.32 16.92
N LEU A 164 -8.94 2.01 17.82
CA LEU A 164 -8.83 1.66 19.24
C LEU A 164 -9.36 2.78 20.14
N ASP A 165 -9.91 2.38 21.28
CA ASP A 165 -10.28 3.29 22.36
C ASP A 165 -9.05 3.94 23.00
N LYS A 166 -9.11 5.25 23.19
CA LYS A 166 -8.18 5.99 24.06
C LYS A 166 -8.55 5.77 25.53
N PRO A 167 -7.63 6.00 26.49
CA PRO A 167 -7.94 5.95 27.92
C PRO A 167 -9.14 6.84 28.32
N SER A 168 -9.37 7.93 27.61
CA SER A 168 -10.53 8.80 27.81
C SER A 168 -11.89 8.09 27.62
N ALA A 169 -11.93 7.00 26.86
CA ALA A 169 -13.15 6.24 26.61
C ALA A 169 -13.78 5.65 27.89
N ALA A 170 -12.96 5.43 28.94
CA ALA A 170 -13.42 4.94 30.23
C ALA A 170 -14.25 5.98 31.02
N PHE A 171 -14.16 7.26 30.67
CA PHE A 171 -14.85 8.36 31.36
C PHE A 171 -16.09 8.85 30.63
N ARG A 172 -16.53 8.15 29.58
CA ARG A 172 -17.68 8.53 28.77
C ARG A 172 -18.98 8.38 29.54
N ALA A 173 -19.93 9.27 29.28
CA ALA A 173 -21.25 9.24 29.90
C ALA A 173 -22.05 7.98 29.55
N ASP A 174 -21.90 7.47 28.32
CA ASP A 174 -22.53 6.23 27.86
C ASP A 174 -21.53 5.35 27.10
N SER A 175 -21.02 4.33 27.78
CA SER A 175 -20.07 3.38 27.20
C SER A 175 -20.68 2.46 26.13
N ARG A 176 -22.00 2.46 25.95
CA ARG A 176 -22.69 1.63 24.95
C ARG A 176 -22.64 2.24 23.55
N ILE A 177 -22.35 3.53 23.44
CA ILE A 177 -22.23 4.22 22.17
C ILE A 177 -20.81 3.95 21.64
N PRO A 178 -20.64 3.45 20.40
CA PRO A 178 -19.32 3.23 19.83
C PRO A 178 -18.51 4.53 19.72
N THR A 179 -17.21 4.46 19.99
CA THR A 179 -16.26 5.58 19.81
C THR A 179 -15.79 5.72 18.37
N SER A 180 -16.04 4.73 17.52
CA SER A 180 -15.70 4.73 16.10
C SER A 180 -16.67 3.86 15.31
N GLN A 181 -16.82 4.13 14.02
CA GLN A 181 -17.57 3.30 13.07
C GLN A 181 -16.76 3.04 11.81
N PHE A 182 -17.08 1.92 11.16
CA PHE A 182 -16.50 1.51 9.90
C PHE A 182 -17.57 1.52 8.81
N PHE A 183 -17.25 2.19 7.70
CA PHE A 183 -18.07 2.37 6.51
C PHE A 183 -17.31 1.74 5.35
N SER A 184 -17.64 0.49 5.06
CA SER A 184 -17.05 -0.25 3.96
C SER A 184 -18.05 -1.28 3.48
N GLU A 185 -18.07 -1.42 2.18
CA GLU A 185 -18.77 -2.48 1.51
C GLU A 185 -17.80 -3.09 0.50
N GLY A 186 -17.85 -4.41 0.32
CA GLY A 186 -16.97 -5.12 -0.63
C GLY A 186 -17.29 -4.81 -2.11
N ASN A 187 -18.00 -3.71 -2.39
CA ASN A 187 -18.33 -3.23 -3.71
C ASN A 187 -17.30 -2.18 -4.17
N GLY A 188 -17.03 -2.18 -5.47
CA GLY A 188 -16.09 -1.29 -6.12
C GLY A 188 -16.83 -0.16 -6.82
N GLY A 189 -16.68 -0.03 -8.14
CA GLY A 189 -17.27 1.07 -8.91
C GLY A 189 -18.79 1.07 -8.91
N GLU A 190 -19.43 -0.02 -8.49
CA GLU A 190 -20.88 -0.16 -8.35
C GLU A 190 -21.45 0.69 -7.23
N SER A 191 -20.64 0.98 -6.21
CA SER A 191 -20.99 1.80 -5.05
C SER A 191 -20.98 3.31 -5.34
N ARG A 192 -20.43 3.68 -6.50
CA ARG A 192 -20.34 5.06 -6.92
C ARG A 192 -21.74 5.58 -7.27
N LYS A 193 -22.10 6.74 -6.71
CA LYS A 193 -23.43 7.36 -6.89
C LYS A 193 -24.59 6.46 -6.45
N SER A 194 -24.35 5.52 -5.54
CA SER A 194 -25.41 4.83 -4.81
C SER A 194 -25.53 5.37 -3.39
N PHE A 195 -26.74 5.27 -2.86
CA PHE A 195 -27.03 5.59 -1.48
C PHE A 195 -27.09 4.32 -0.63
N HIS A 196 -26.32 4.32 0.45
CA HIS A 196 -26.15 3.21 1.38
C HIS A 196 -26.90 3.52 2.66
N GLY A 197 -28.22 3.26 2.62
CA GLY A 197 -29.16 3.62 3.67
C GLY A 197 -29.43 2.52 4.68
N TYR A 198 -29.61 2.92 5.94
CA TYR A 198 -30.21 2.05 6.93
C TYR A 198 -31.75 2.15 6.90
N PRO A 199 -32.47 1.06 7.23
CA PRO A 199 -33.91 1.09 7.42
C PRO A 199 -34.32 2.07 8.55
N GLU A 200 -35.59 2.49 8.55
CA GLU A 200 -36.12 3.37 9.59
C GLU A 200 -35.94 2.75 10.99
N GLY A 201 -35.45 3.56 11.94
CA GLY A 201 -35.11 3.13 13.29
C GLY A 201 -33.69 2.56 13.46
N PHE A 202 -32.91 2.44 12.37
CA PHE A 202 -31.52 1.97 12.42
C PHE A 202 -30.53 3.08 12.03
N ALA A 203 -29.38 3.09 12.69
CA ALA A 203 -28.27 4.00 12.41
C ALA A 203 -26.96 3.41 12.95
N GLN A 204 -25.84 3.83 12.37
CA GLN A 204 -24.54 3.68 13.00
C GLN A 204 -24.29 4.87 13.94
N LEU A 205 -24.17 4.60 15.24
CA LEU A 205 -23.92 5.63 16.25
C LEU A 205 -22.43 5.85 16.45
N ILE A 206 -22.01 7.10 16.62
CA ILE A 206 -20.63 7.48 16.97
C ILE A 206 -20.68 8.54 18.06
N ASP A 207 -19.94 8.33 19.14
CA ASP A 207 -19.79 9.29 20.23
C ASP A 207 -18.79 10.39 19.86
N SER A 208 -19.22 11.65 19.95
CA SER A 208 -18.38 12.84 19.83
C SER A 208 -17.45 12.81 18.60
N PRO A 209 -18.01 12.68 17.38
CA PRO A 209 -17.24 12.48 16.14
C PRO A 209 -16.27 13.64 15.87
N GLN A 210 -15.03 13.34 15.46
CA GLN A 210 -13.96 14.33 15.25
C GLN A 210 -13.38 14.28 13.84
N THR A 211 -13.02 13.07 13.40
CA THR A 211 -12.30 12.85 12.15
C THR A 211 -12.93 11.72 11.38
N TRP A 212 -12.69 11.72 10.08
CA TRP A 212 -12.93 10.58 9.22
C TRP A 212 -11.63 10.22 8.51
N HIS A 213 -11.60 9.02 7.96
CA HIS A 213 -10.42 8.40 7.41
C HIS A 213 -10.86 7.53 6.24
N ILE A 214 -10.05 7.45 5.19
CA ILE A 214 -10.32 6.55 4.07
C ILE A 214 -9.03 5.96 3.52
N THR A 215 -9.12 4.68 3.19
CA THR A 215 -8.13 3.95 2.39
C THR A 215 -8.84 3.47 1.13
N PRO A 216 -8.93 4.30 0.08
CA PRO A 216 -9.57 3.90 -1.15
C PRO A 216 -8.64 2.99 -1.94
N MET A 217 -9.21 2.02 -2.64
CA MET A 217 -8.54 1.21 -3.64
C MET A 217 -9.06 1.62 -5.01
N GLN A 218 -8.35 2.51 -5.70
CA GLN A 218 -8.75 3.02 -7.01
C GLN A 218 -7.77 2.58 -8.08
N ILE A 219 -8.29 2.38 -9.29
CA ILE A 219 -7.51 1.95 -10.44
C ILE A 219 -7.76 2.95 -11.57
N ASP A 220 -6.69 3.55 -12.08
CA ASP A 220 -6.79 4.40 -13.26
C ASP A 220 -7.02 3.53 -14.49
N THR A 221 -8.19 3.67 -15.10
CA THR A 221 -8.60 2.92 -16.30
C THR A 221 -8.78 3.83 -17.50
N ARG A 222 -8.41 5.11 -17.36
CA ARG A 222 -8.74 6.14 -18.33
C ARG A 222 -7.91 5.99 -19.59
N ASN A 223 -8.59 5.86 -20.71
CA ASN A 223 -8.00 6.07 -22.02
C ASN A 223 -7.62 7.56 -22.20
N ARG A 224 -6.32 7.86 -22.34
CA ARG A 224 -5.81 9.23 -22.45
C ARG A 224 -6.16 9.93 -23.77
N ASP A 225 -6.48 9.16 -24.82
CA ASP A 225 -6.94 9.72 -26.11
C ASP A 225 -8.29 10.45 -25.98
N CYS A 226 -8.98 10.22 -24.87
CA CYS A 226 -10.27 10.82 -24.57
C CYS A 226 -10.15 12.23 -23.96
N GLY A 227 -8.95 12.77 -23.75
CA GLY A 227 -8.71 14.04 -23.07
C GLY A 227 -8.34 13.86 -21.59
N VAL A 228 -8.14 14.97 -20.86
CA VAL A 228 -7.69 14.99 -19.44
C VAL A 228 -8.58 15.78 -18.46
N THR A 229 -9.54 16.54 -18.95
CA THR A 229 -10.29 17.55 -18.18
C THR A 229 -11.77 17.19 -17.97
N PRO A 230 -12.51 17.88 -17.09
CA PRO A 230 -13.96 17.70 -16.95
C PRO A 230 -14.76 17.93 -18.25
N ALA A 231 -14.28 18.80 -19.15
CA ALA A 231 -14.93 19.03 -20.45
C ALA A 231 -14.85 17.80 -21.36
N ASP A 232 -13.89 16.91 -21.11
CA ASP A 232 -13.56 15.77 -21.96
C ASP A 232 -14.36 14.50 -21.64
N ILE A 233 -15.14 14.49 -20.55
CA ILE A 233 -15.90 13.31 -20.07
C ILE A 233 -16.74 12.67 -21.17
N LYS A 234 -17.28 13.49 -22.09
CA LYS A 234 -18.16 13.02 -23.16
C LYS A 234 -17.43 12.43 -24.36
N ASN A 235 -16.11 12.55 -24.44
CA ASN A 235 -15.33 12.10 -25.60
C ASN A 235 -15.28 10.57 -25.71
N CYS A 236 -15.30 9.86 -24.57
CA CYS A 236 -15.30 8.40 -24.53
C CYS A 236 -16.32 7.86 -23.53
N THR A 237 -17.54 7.67 -24.02
CA THR A 237 -18.66 7.11 -23.23
C THR A 237 -18.68 5.58 -23.20
N LYS A 238 -17.82 4.93 -23.99
CA LYS A 238 -17.69 3.47 -24.03
C LYS A 238 -16.40 3.05 -23.34
N PHE A 239 -16.49 2.02 -22.51
CA PHE A 239 -15.32 1.34 -21.97
C PHE A 239 -14.58 0.61 -23.11
N THR A 240 -13.28 0.80 -23.19
CA THR A 240 -12.40 0.03 -24.08
C THR A 240 -11.47 -0.77 -23.18
N PRO A 241 -11.64 -2.10 -23.10
CA PRO A 241 -10.84 -2.91 -22.20
C PRO A 241 -9.38 -2.93 -22.66
N GLY A 242 -8.47 -2.93 -21.68
CA GLY A 242 -7.05 -3.10 -21.92
C GLY A 242 -6.70 -4.57 -22.23
N PRO A 243 -5.41 -4.87 -22.41
CA PRO A 243 -4.94 -6.24 -22.59
C PRO A 243 -5.38 -7.13 -21.41
N GLU A 244 -6.04 -8.24 -21.72
CA GLU A 244 -6.44 -9.22 -20.72
C GLU A 244 -5.34 -10.30 -20.57
N PRO A 245 -4.83 -10.55 -19.35
CA PRO A 245 -3.83 -11.60 -19.15
C PRO A 245 -4.46 -12.98 -19.39
N LYS A 246 -3.71 -13.90 -20.04
CA LYS A 246 -4.18 -15.28 -20.32
C LYS A 246 -4.66 -16.01 -19.04
N GLN A 247 -4.08 -15.67 -17.90
CA GLN A 247 -4.41 -16.21 -16.59
C GLN A 247 -5.84 -15.86 -16.15
N ALA A 248 -6.37 -14.69 -16.55
CA ALA A 248 -7.75 -14.29 -16.22
C ALA A 248 -8.80 -15.21 -16.87
N ARG A 249 -8.42 -15.97 -17.90
CA ARG A 249 -9.30 -16.90 -18.62
C ARG A 249 -8.95 -18.37 -18.40
N TYR A 250 -8.28 -18.72 -17.30
CA TYR A 250 -7.83 -20.10 -17.05
C TYR A 250 -7.02 -20.69 -18.22
N GLY A 251 -6.24 -19.87 -18.92
CA GLY A 251 -5.42 -20.30 -20.06
C GLY A 251 -6.14 -20.31 -21.42
N LEU A 252 -7.43 -19.94 -21.48
CA LEU A 252 -8.11 -19.72 -22.75
C LEU A 252 -7.55 -18.45 -23.43
N GLY A 253 -7.41 -18.49 -24.76
CA GLY A 253 -6.95 -17.34 -25.55
C GLY A 253 -7.96 -16.19 -25.53
N ILE A 254 -7.54 -15.00 -26.01
CA ILE A 254 -8.43 -13.87 -26.24
C ILE A 254 -9.37 -14.22 -27.40
N PRO A 255 -10.69 -14.02 -27.30
CA PRO A 255 -11.61 -14.22 -28.41
C PRO A 255 -11.23 -13.37 -29.62
N LEU A 256 -11.58 -13.82 -30.83
CA LEU A 256 -11.23 -13.11 -32.07
C LEU A 256 -11.92 -11.73 -32.14
N GLU A 257 -13.11 -11.63 -31.56
CA GLU A 257 -13.89 -10.41 -31.39
C GLU A 257 -13.37 -9.49 -30.27
N GLY A 258 -12.30 -9.88 -29.58
CA GLY A 258 -11.74 -9.17 -28.44
C GLY A 258 -12.38 -9.57 -27.10
N THR A 259 -12.07 -8.81 -26.06
CA THR A 259 -12.64 -8.97 -24.73
C THR A 259 -13.52 -7.76 -24.41
N ASN A 260 -14.53 -7.94 -23.56
CA ASN A 260 -15.30 -6.85 -22.93
C ASN A 260 -14.83 -6.57 -21.50
N TYR A 261 -13.87 -7.35 -21.01
CA TYR A 261 -13.36 -7.31 -19.66
C TYR A 261 -11.90 -6.87 -19.68
N SER A 262 -11.52 -6.02 -18.72
CA SER A 262 -10.13 -5.64 -18.53
C SER A 262 -9.64 -6.28 -17.24
N GLY A 263 -8.59 -7.10 -17.32
CA GLY A 263 -7.94 -7.68 -16.14
C GLY A 263 -7.41 -6.64 -15.16
N ILE A 264 -7.29 -5.38 -15.61
CA ILE A 264 -6.94 -4.24 -14.77
C ILE A 264 -8.02 -3.91 -13.73
N LEU A 265 -9.25 -4.41 -13.87
CA LEU A 265 -10.31 -4.13 -12.91
C LEU A 265 -10.19 -5.00 -11.66
N GLU A 266 -9.45 -6.12 -11.73
CA GLU A 266 -9.28 -7.09 -10.64
C GLU A 266 -7.90 -6.96 -9.98
N CYS A 267 -7.59 -5.77 -9.43
CA CYS A 267 -6.33 -5.53 -8.72
C CYS A 267 -5.09 -5.94 -9.53
N PRO A 268 -4.72 -5.20 -10.59
CA PRO A 268 -3.63 -5.60 -11.47
C PRO A 268 -2.37 -5.76 -10.65
N CYS A 269 -1.76 -6.94 -10.75
CA CYS A 269 -0.43 -7.22 -10.20
C CYS A 269 0.64 -6.51 -11.03
N ASN A 270 0.57 -5.19 -11.13
CA ASN A 270 1.60 -4.38 -11.73
C ASN A 270 2.55 -3.86 -10.67
N SER A 271 3.64 -3.27 -11.14
CA SER A 271 4.68 -2.77 -10.27
C SER A 271 4.39 -1.38 -9.75
N ARG A 272 3.26 -0.70 -9.99
CA ARG A 272 2.99 0.66 -9.49
C ARG A 272 1.85 0.63 -8.48
N TYR A 273 2.12 1.06 -7.25
CA TYR A 273 1.09 1.24 -6.24
C TYR A 273 1.36 2.52 -5.44
N GLY A 274 0.30 3.13 -4.93
CA GLY A 274 0.48 4.24 -3.99
C GLY A 274 0.31 5.65 -4.57
N GLY A 275 0.11 5.77 -5.89
CA GLY A 275 -0.10 7.05 -6.57
C GLY A 275 1.18 7.67 -7.12
N ASP A 276 1.04 8.81 -7.78
CA ASP A 276 2.17 9.49 -8.39
C ASP A 276 3.19 9.94 -7.31
N PRO A 277 4.47 9.51 -7.40
CA PRO A 277 5.51 9.83 -6.41
C PRO A 277 5.75 11.34 -6.18
N ALA A 278 5.34 12.20 -7.13
CA ALA A 278 5.40 13.64 -6.95
C ALA A 278 4.46 14.16 -5.85
N PHE A 279 3.34 13.45 -5.62
CA PHE A 279 2.33 13.80 -4.62
C PHE A 279 2.36 12.85 -3.42
N TYR A 280 2.83 11.61 -3.63
CA TYR A 280 2.88 10.55 -2.65
C TYR A 280 4.32 10.04 -2.51
N PRO A 281 5.16 10.66 -1.66
CA PRO A 281 6.58 10.28 -1.54
C PRO A 281 6.78 8.83 -1.08
N GLU A 282 5.78 8.25 -0.42
CA GLU A 282 5.77 6.85 0.01
C GLU A 282 5.18 5.90 -1.04
N ALA A 283 4.74 6.42 -2.19
CA ALA A 283 4.26 5.60 -3.29
C ALA A 283 5.36 4.64 -3.75
N GLY A 284 5.00 3.36 -3.74
CA GLY A 284 5.94 2.29 -3.98
C GLY A 284 5.79 1.74 -5.38
N THR A 285 6.89 1.21 -5.89
CA THR A 285 6.78 0.23 -6.96
C THR A 285 6.66 -1.14 -6.29
N LYS A 286 5.60 -1.93 -6.58
CA LYS A 286 5.51 -3.32 -6.09
C LYS A 286 6.69 -4.03 -6.73
N THR A 287 7.74 -4.11 -5.94
CA THR A 287 8.98 -4.73 -6.36
C THR A 287 8.76 -6.19 -6.05
N THR A 288 8.44 -6.97 -7.07
CA THR A 288 8.40 -8.42 -6.94
C THR A 288 9.84 -8.88 -6.76
N GLU A 289 10.30 -8.90 -5.51
CA GLU A 289 11.62 -9.37 -5.13
C GLU A 289 11.60 -10.90 -5.08
N HIS A 290 12.18 -11.52 -6.10
CA HIS A 290 12.59 -12.90 -5.98
C HIS A 290 13.98 -12.92 -5.31
N LYS A 291 14.02 -13.31 -4.04
CA LYS A 291 15.27 -13.50 -3.30
C LYS A 291 15.89 -14.82 -3.74
N PHE A 292 16.90 -14.74 -4.59
CA PHE A 292 17.73 -15.88 -4.95
C PHE A 292 18.96 -15.90 -4.04
N LEU A 293 19.20 -17.01 -3.34
CA LEU A 293 20.48 -17.26 -2.71
C LEU A 293 21.47 -17.66 -3.81
N ALA A 294 22.27 -16.71 -4.28
CA ALA A 294 23.41 -17.06 -5.11
C ALA A 294 24.41 -17.82 -4.23
N GLN A 295 24.60 -19.11 -4.51
CA GLN A 295 25.70 -19.85 -3.92
C GLN A 295 27.00 -19.31 -4.53
N GLY A 296 27.77 -18.57 -3.74
CA GLY A 296 29.12 -18.09 -4.09
C GLY A 296 30.15 -19.21 -4.06
N ALA A 297 29.82 -20.38 -4.60
CA ALA A 297 30.67 -21.55 -4.60
C ALA A 297 31.49 -21.63 -5.90
N ALA A 298 32.76 -21.98 -5.75
CA ALA A 298 33.66 -22.20 -6.89
C ALA A 298 33.24 -23.41 -7.75
N LYS A 299 32.55 -24.38 -7.14
CA LYS A 299 32.05 -25.62 -7.74
C LYS A 299 30.66 -25.93 -7.17
N CYS A 300 29.81 -26.60 -7.93
CA CYS A 300 28.54 -27.12 -7.42
C CYS A 300 28.79 -28.20 -6.35
N PRO A 301 27.94 -28.32 -5.32
CA PRO A 301 27.99 -29.44 -4.39
C PRO A 301 27.86 -30.80 -5.10
N ALA A 302 28.36 -31.85 -4.46
CA ALA A 302 28.27 -33.21 -5.00
C ALA A 302 26.81 -33.59 -5.26
N GLY A 303 26.49 -33.99 -6.49
CA GLY A 303 25.12 -34.35 -6.91
C GLY A 303 24.24 -33.18 -7.35
N GLU A 304 24.68 -31.92 -7.20
CA GLU A 304 23.93 -30.73 -7.64
C GLU A 304 24.41 -30.19 -8.99
N ALA A 305 25.46 -30.78 -9.57
CA ALA A 305 25.90 -30.43 -10.91
C ALA A 305 24.89 -30.93 -11.97
N VAL A 306 24.58 -30.08 -12.94
CA VAL A 306 23.84 -30.49 -14.14
C VAL A 306 24.65 -31.58 -14.85
N ALA A 307 24.07 -32.78 -14.99
CA ALA A 307 24.78 -33.96 -15.46
C ALA A 307 24.71 -34.16 -16.98
N ALA A 308 23.88 -33.39 -17.69
CA ALA A 308 23.67 -33.54 -19.12
C ALA A 308 23.69 -32.20 -19.88
N ALA A 309 24.28 -32.23 -21.08
CA ALA A 309 24.32 -31.08 -21.98
C ALA A 309 22.91 -30.55 -22.33
N SER A 310 21.94 -31.45 -22.55
CA SER A 310 20.56 -31.08 -22.87
C SER A 310 19.89 -30.29 -21.74
N GLN A 311 20.10 -30.70 -20.49
CA GLN A 311 19.60 -30.00 -19.30
C GLN A 311 20.28 -28.63 -19.16
N CYS A 312 21.60 -28.56 -19.39
CA CYS A 312 22.35 -27.31 -19.34
C CYS A 312 21.81 -26.28 -20.34
N PHE A 313 21.58 -26.71 -21.57
CA PHE A 313 21.13 -25.81 -22.64
C PHE A 313 19.65 -25.42 -22.51
N ALA A 314 18.80 -26.33 -22.03
CA ALA A 314 17.41 -26.00 -21.70
C ALA A 314 17.34 -24.94 -20.58
N ALA A 315 18.07 -25.16 -19.48
CA ALA A 315 18.13 -24.19 -18.38
C ALA A 315 18.71 -22.85 -18.83
N ALA A 316 19.76 -22.85 -19.66
CA ALA A 316 20.33 -21.62 -20.22
C ALA A 316 19.33 -20.84 -21.09
N ALA A 317 18.43 -21.53 -21.81
CA ALA A 317 17.38 -20.89 -22.62
C ALA A 317 16.27 -20.29 -21.75
N GLU A 318 15.90 -20.94 -20.65
CA GLU A 318 14.88 -20.45 -19.70
C GLU A 318 15.30 -19.18 -18.96
N LEU A 319 16.61 -18.90 -18.85
CA LEU A 319 17.13 -17.66 -18.27
C LEU A 319 16.81 -16.40 -19.10
N GLY A 320 16.14 -16.53 -20.25
CA GLY A 320 15.51 -15.39 -20.94
C GLY A 320 16.50 -14.45 -21.63
N PHE A 321 17.69 -14.93 -21.98
CA PHE A 321 18.67 -14.12 -22.71
C PHE A 321 18.12 -13.75 -24.11
N THR A 322 17.84 -12.45 -24.31
CA THR A 322 17.16 -11.93 -25.51
C THR A 322 18.03 -11.83 -26.75
N ASN A 323 19.35 -12.02 -26.63
CA ASN A 323 20.23 -12.10 -27.78
C ASN A 323 20.30 -13.54 -28.29
N ARG A 324 19.82 -13.74 -29.52
CA ARG A 324 19.72 -15.00 -30.30
C ARG A 324 21.05 -15.73 -30.58
N THR A 325 22.08 -15.51 -29.78
CA THR A 325 23.43 -16.04 -29.97
C THR A 325 23.93 -16.77 -28.73
N ALA A 326 23.05 -17.48 -28.01
CA ALA A 326 23.48 -18.53 -27.10
C ALA A 326 24.19 -19.63 -27.91
N VAL A 327 25.52 -19.62 -27.95
CA VAL A 327 26.28 -20.70 -28.58
C VAL A 327 26.39 -21.83 -27.55
N ASN A 328 25.59 -22.89 -27.75
CA ASN A 328 25.66 -24.11 -26.94
C ASN A 328 26.89 -24.91 -27.36
N LYS A 329 27.80 -25.17 -26.42
CA LYS A 329 29.02 -25.95 -26.66
C LYS A 329 29.20 -27.01 -25.61
N THR A 330 29.25 -28.26 -26.04
CA THR A 330 29.82 -29.33 -25.22
C THR A 330 31.33 -29.33 -25.41
N VAL A 331 32.08 -29.32 -24.32
CA VAL A 331 33.54 -29.27 -24.32
C VAL A 331 34.13 -30.29 -23.35
N THR A 332 35.40 -30.58 -23.52
CA THR A 332 36.22 -31.30 -22.55
C THR A 332 37.44 -30.41 -22.30
N ASP A 333 37.42 -29.63 -21.22
CA ASP A 333 38.43 -28.62 -20.91
C ASP A 333 38.85 -28.73 -19.44
N THR A 334 40.15 -28.89 -19.20
CA THR A 334 40.70 -29.10 -17.87
C THR A 334 41.02 -27.82 -17.11
N ASN A 335 41.02 -26.64 -17.76
CA ASN A 335 41.64 -25.44 -17.19
C ASN A 335 40.84 -24.14 -17.37
N SER A 336 39.97 -24.04 -18.38
CA SER A 336 39.37 -22.78 -18.82
C SER A 336 37.86 -22.72 -18.66
N VAL A 337 37.18 -23.87 -18.58
CA VAL A 337 35.72 -23.97 -18.44
C VAL A 337 35.39 -24.77 -17.19
N PRO A 338 34.56 -24.26 -16.25
CA PRO A 338 34.19 -25.02 -15.05
C PRO A 338 33.51 -26.34 -15.38
N SER A 339 33.67 -27.35 -14.52
CA SER A 339 32.99 -28.64 -14.67
C SER A 339 31.47 -28.49 -14.71
N GLY A 340 30.80 -29.26 -15.58
CA GLY A 340 29.35 -29.22 -15.71
C GLY A 340 28.84 -28.03 -16.53
N CYS A 341 27.74 -27.42 -16.12
CA CYS A 341 27.08 -26.35 -16.86
C CYS A 341 27.58 -24.96 -16.44
N SER A 342 27.99 -24.12 -17.40
CA SER A 342 28.35 -22.73 -17.16
C SER A 342 27.85 -21.82 -18.28
N VAL A 343 27.57 -20.55 -17.95
CA VAL A 343 27.17 -19.53 -18.91
C VAL A 343 28.11 -18.33 -18.79
N VAL A 344 28.71 -17.92 -19.91
CA VAL A 344 29.69 -16.83 -19.94
C VAL A 344 29.23 -15.75 -20.90
N ARG A 345 29.31 -14.49 -20.45
CA ARG A 345 29.16 -13.31 -21.32
C ARG A 345 30.49 -12.99 -21.98
N ARG A 346 30.50 -12.91 -23.30
CA ARG A 346 31.67 -12.49 -24.09
C ARG A 346 31.75 -10.97 -24.17
N GLY A 347 32.93 -10.46 -24.52
CA GLY A 347 33.19 -9.02 -24.63
C GLY A 347 32.35 -8.30 -25.69
N ASP A 348 31.82 -9.03 -26.67
CA ASP A 348 30.88 -8.54 -27.69
C ASP A 348 29.41 -8.50 -27.21
N GLY A 349 29.17 -8.86 -25.93
CA GLY A 349 27.84 -8.90 -25.33
C GLY A 349 27.03 -10.15 -25.65
N THR A 350 27.57 -11.10 -26.43
CA THR A 350 26.94 -12.41 -26.65
C THR A 350 27.13 -13.32 -25.44
N MET A 351 26.25 -14.32 -25.30
CA MET A 351 26.33 -15.32 -24.23
C MET A 351 26.70 -16.68 -24.83
N ALA A 352 27.49 -17.48 -24.11
CA ALA A 352 27.75 -18.86 -24.50
C ALA A 352 27.46 -19.79 -23.32
N ALA A 353 26.68 -20.84 -23.56
CA ALA A 353 26.45 -21.90 -22.60
C ALA A 353 27.41 -23.05 -22.91
N TYR A 354 28.17 -23.46 -21.90
CA TYR A 354 29.12 -24.56 -21.99
C TYR A 354 28.65 -25.71 -21.10
N PHE A 355 28.70 -26.93 -21.64
CA PHE A 355 28.65 -28.15 -20.87
C PHE A 355 30.01 -28.81 -20.92
N ASN A 356 30.77 -28.73 -19.83
CA ASN A 356 32.08 -29.35 -19.72
C ASN A 356 31.96 -30.76 -19.15
N THR A 357 32.37 -31.76 -19.94
CA THR A 357 32.36 -33.16 -19.52
C THR A 357 33.53 -33.51 -18.60
N GLU A 358 34.53 -32.63 -18.49
CA GLU A 358 35.63 -32.80 -17.54
C GLU A 358 35.14 -32.47 -16.13
N LEU A 359 35.15 -33.46 -15.23
CA LEU A 359 34.66 -33.31 -13.86
C LEU A 359 35.71 -32.66 -12.95
N ASP A 360 36.99 -32.82 -13.29
CA ASP A 360 38.12 -32.33 -12.50
C ASP A 360 38.73 -31.04 -13.05
N SER A 361 37.95 -30.24 -13.80
CA SER A 361 38.42 -28.95 -14.30
C SER A 361 38.92 -28.06 -13.16
N ALA A 362 40.07 -27.41 -13.41
CA ALA A 362 40.68 -26.42 -12.53
C ALA A 362 39.96 -25.07 -12.59
N ALA A 363 39.17 -24.81 -13.65
CA ALA A 363 38.37 -23.60 -13.77
C ALA A 363 37.21 -23.61 -12.76
N THR A 364 36.91 -22.45 -12.20
CA THR A 364 35.87 -22.28 -11.18
C THR A 364 34.86 -21.21 -11.58
N CYS A 365 33.64 -21.36 -11.08
CA CYS A 365 32.65 -20.29 -11.17
C CYS A 365 33.07 -19.13 -10.26
N SER A 366 32.65 -17.91 -10.59
CA SER A 366 32.93 -16.74 -9.75
C SER A 366 32.33 -16.93 -8.36
N THR A 367 33.12 -16.71 -7.31
CA THR A 367 32.68 -16.79 -5.92
C THR A 367 32.01 -15.51 -5.41
N THR A 368 31.97 -14.46 -6.24
CA THR A 368 31.35 -13.20 -5.84
C THR A 368 29.84 -13.40 -5.68
N GLY A 369 29.29 -13.06 -4.51
CA GLY A 369 27.84 -13.15 -4.26
C GLY A 369 27.03 -12.07 -5.01
N ARG A 370 27.71 -11.06 -5.55
CA ARG A 370 27.09 -9.99 -6.34
C ARG A 370 26.88 -10.44 -7.79
N ARG A 371 25.64 -10.42 -8.25
CA ARG A 371 25.24 -10.70 -9.64
C ARG A 371 24.27 -9.64 -10.10
N ALA A 372 24.41 -9.16 -11.33
CA ALA A 372 23.41 -8.27 -11.92
C ALA A 372 23.12 -8.69 -13.37
N GLY A 373 21.85 -8.83 -13.71
CA GLY A 373 21.33 -9.06 -15.05
C GLY A 373 20.30 -8.01 -15.41
N ARG A 374 20.17 -7.69 -16.70
CA ARG A 374 19.10 -6.82 -17.23
C ARG A 374 18.53 -7.46 -18.48
N VAL A 375 17.20 -7.47 -18.60
CA VAL A 375 16.46 -7.83 -19.81
C VAL A 375 15.54 -6.66 -20.19
N PHE A 376 15.48 -6.36 -21.48
CA PHE A 376 14.62 -5.31 -22.03
C PHE A 376 13.54 -5.95 -22.90
N ALA A 377 12.28 -5.68 -22.57
CA ALA A 377 11.11 -6.06 -23.36
C ALA A 377 10.68 -4.85 -24.21
N GLY A 378 11.20 -4.78 -25.44
CA GLY A 378 11.02 -3.63 -26.33
C GLY A 378 9.57 -3.29 -26.67
N GLU A 379 8.69 -4.29 -26.76
CA GLU A 379 7.26 -4.11 -27.03
C GLU A 379 6.50 -3.48 -25.86
N LEU A 380 7.01 -3.63 -24.63
CA LEU A 380 6.39 -3.12 -23.41
C LEU A 380 7.11 -1.87 -22.86
N GLY A 381 8.27 -1.51 -23.44
CA GLY A 381 9.11 -0.42 -22.92
C GLY A 381 9.70 -0.69 -21.52
N VAL A 382 9.65 -1.94 -21.04
CA VAL A 382 10.07 -2.31 -19.68
C VAL A 382 11.49 -2.88 -19.70
N THR A 383 12.33 -2.40 -18.79
CA THR A 383 13.62 -3.05 -18.46
C THR A 383 13.50 -3.73 -17.10
N LEU A 384 13.61 -5.05 -17.06
CA LEU A 384 13.74 -5.80 -15.82
C LEU A 384 15.24 -5.93 -15.49
N GLY A 385 15.65 -5.41 -14.33
CA GLY A 385 16.98 -5.63 -13.77
C GLY A 385 16.89 -6.56 -12.56
N LEU A 386 17.67 -7.63 -12.54
CA LEU A 386 17.85 -8.50 -11.37
C LEU A 386 19.24 -8.27 -10.82
N ALA A 387 19.35 -7.74 -9.61
CA ALA A 387 20.60 -7.69 -8.86
C ALA A 387 20.49 -8.58 -7.62
N VAL A 388 21.39 -9.54 -7.49
CA VAL A 388 21.63 -10.29 -6.26
C VAL A 388 22.79 -9.59 -5.56
N ASP A 389 22.54 -8.96 -4.43
CA ASP A 389 23.57 -8.41 -3.57
C ASP A 389 23.37 -8.96 -2.16
N PRO A 390 24.28 -9.81 -1.65
CA PRO A 390 24.16 -10.38 -0.30
C PRO A 390 24.27 -9.33 0.81
N ASP A 391 24.63 -8.09 0.47
CA ASP A 391 24.69 -6.96 1.40
C ASP A 391 23.55 -5.94 1.22
N ALA A 392 22.76 -6.00 0.15
CA ALA A 392 21.66 -5.06 -0.08
C ALA A 392 20.52 -5.35 0.90
N GLY A 393 20.24 -4.40 1.79
CA GLY A 393 19.18 -4.51 2.80
C GLY A 393 19.65 -4.70 4.25
N LYS A 394 20.96 -4.63 4.54
CA LYS A 394 21.42 -4.51 5.94
C LYS A 394 20.98 -3.15 6.51
N VAL A 395 19.84 -3.13 7.20
CA VAL A 395 19.38 -1.97 7.96
C VAL A 395 20.39 -1.69 9.07
N THR A 396 21.05 -0.54 8.99
CA THR A 396 21.96 -0.07 10.05
C THR A 396 21.16 0.68 11.10
N PHE A 397 21.17 0.20 12.33
CA PHE A 397 20.62 0.95 13.46
C PHE A 397 21.53 2.13 13.81
N LYS A 398 20.93 3.32 13.88
CA LYS A 398 21.57 4.48 14.50
C LYS A 398 21.10 4.57 15.95
N HIS A 399 21.98 4.23 16.89
CA HIS A 399 21.67 4.33 18.32
C HIS A 399 21.49 5.80 18.72
N SER A 400 20.43 6.07 19.47
CA SER A 400 20.19 7.37 20.10
C SER A 400 21.19 7.62 21.22
N ALA A 401 21.22 8.85 21.75
CA ALA A 401 21.97 9.12 22.97
C ALA A 401 21.39 8.31 24.15
N LYS A 402 22.26 7.94 25.10
CA LYS A 402 21.84 7.25 26.32
C LYS A 402 20.75 8.06 27.02
N GLY A 403 19.71 7.39 27.49
CA GLY A 403 18.59 8.03 28.15
C GLY A 403 17.47 8.49 27.21
N ILE A 404 17.52 8.20 25.91
CA ILE A 404 16.43 8.51 24.97
C ILE A 404 15.59 7.26 24.67
N TYR A 405 14.27 7.39 24.69
CA TYR A 405 13.31 6.33 24.35
C TYR A 405 12.13 6.86 23.52
N CYS A 406 11.38 5.97 22.89
CA CYS A 406 10.20 6.30 22.07
C CYS A 406 8.95 6.51 22.96
N SER A 407 8.20 7.59 22.74
CA SER A 407 6.97 7.87 23.51
C SER A 407 5.87 6.82 23.29
N GLN A 408 5.92 6.11 22.16
CA GLN A 408 4.99 5.06 21.79
C GLN A 408 5.54 3.65 22.06
N ASN A 409 6.49 3.50 22.98
CA ASN A 409 7.06 2.19 23.37
C ASN A 409 6.07 1.19 24.01
N HIS A 410 4.77 1.50 24.01
CA HIS A 410 3.68 0.63 24.45
C HIS A 410 2.59 0.42 23.39
N VAL A 411 2.71 1.09 22.24
CA VAL A 411 1.71 1.08 21.16
C VAL A 411 2.27 0.30 19.99
N ALA A 412 1.46 -0.59 19.40
CA ALA A 412 1.85 -1.39 18.22
C ALA A 412 3.19 -2.14 18.37
N VAL A 413 3.45 -2.68 19.57
CA VAL A 413 4.69 -3.41 19.90
C VAL A 413 4.76 -4.72 19.10
N LEU A 414 5.79 -4.85 18.27
CA LEU A 414 6.06 -6.00 17.42
C LEU A 414 6.65 -7.21 18.15
N GLY A 415 7.37 -6.94 19.24
CA GLY A 415 8.06 -7.94 20.04
C GLY A 415 8.69 -7.31 21.28
N LYS A 416 8.94 -8.14 22.30
CA LYS A 416 9.48 -7.73 23.61
C LYS A 416 10.61 -8.64 24.04
N TRP A 417 11.70 -8.05 24.51
CA TRP A 417 12.87 -8.76 25.03
C TRP A 417 13.23 -8.19 26.40
N GLU A 418 12.83 -8.91 27.45
CA GLU A 418 13.16 -8.54 28.82
C GLU A 418 14.66 -8.72 29.09
N MET A 419 15.25 -7.76 29.81
CA MET A 419 16.58 -7.92 30.37
C MET A 419 16.51 -8.93 31.52
N ALA A 420 17.47 -9.85 31.62
CA ALA A 420 17.47 -10.82 32.72
C ALA A 420 17.77 -10.20 34.10
N ASN A 421 18.49 -9.07 34.11
CA ASN A 421 18.81 -8.27 35.30
C ASN A 421 19.24 -6.85 34.89
N ALA A 422 19.45 -5.97 35.88
CA ALA A 422 19.84 -4.56 35.72
C ALA A 422 21.28 -4.32 35.21
N SER A 423 21.94 -5.31 34.59
CA SER A 423 23.30 -5.14 34.08
C SER A 423 23.29 -4.56 32.65
N ALA A 424 24.32 -3.76 32.35
CA ALA A 424 24.52 -3.21 31.02
C ALA A 424 24.70 -4.30 29.95
N ALA A 425 25.25 -5.46 30.31
CA ALA A 425 25.41 -6.60 29.41
C ALA A 425 24.05 -7.18 29.00
N GLU A 426 23.14 -7.35 29.95
CA GLU A 426 21.79 -7.85 29.68
C GLU A 426 20.94 -6.83 28.91
N ALA A 427 21.09 -5.54 29.21
CA ALA A 427 20.48 -4.46 28.44
C ALA A 427 20.94 -4.47 26.97
N THR A 428 22.25 -4.67 26.75
CA THR A 428 22.82 -4.77 25.41
C THR A 428 22.34 -6.01 24.67
N ARG A 429 22.25 -7.15 25.37
CA ARG A 429 21.75 -8.41 24.81
C ARG A 429 20.30 -8.28 24.35
N ALA A 430 19.43 -7.71 25.19
CA ALA A 430 18.03 -7.50 24.85
C ALA A 430 17.85 -6.50 23.70
N LEU A 431 18.66 -5.42 23.64
CA LEU A 431 18.70 -4.52 22.50
C LEU A 431 19.08 -5.26 21.21
N GLN A 432 20.17 -6.03 21.23
CA GLN A 432 20.61 -6.81 20.06
C GLN A 432 19.57 -7.82 19.59
N GLN A 433 18.82 -8.42 20.51
CA GLN A 433 17.70 -9.30 20.15
C GLN A 433 16.56 -8.54 19.47
N CYS A 434 16.23 -7.34 19.96
CA CYS A 434 15.28 -6.46 19.31
C CYS A 434 15.75 -6.07 17.90
N GLU A 435 17.00 -5.65 17.74
CA GLU A 435 17.57 -5.27 16.45
C GLU A 435 17.59 -6.45 15.47
N ALA A 436 17.95 -7.64 15.95
CA ALA A 436 17.95 -8.86 15.16
C ALA A 436 16.54 -9.24 14.68
N PHE A 437 15.53 -9.07 15.52
CA PHE A 437 14.14 -9.23 15.11
C PHE A 437 13.76 -8.21 14.03
N CYS A 438 14.12 -6.94 14.24
CA CYS A 438 13.81 -5.87 13.30
C CYS A 438 14.52 -6.02 11.95
N TRP A 439 15.68 -6.69 11.88
CA TRP A 439 16.29 -7.09 10.60
C TRP A 439 15.42 -8.04 9.78
N GLY A 440 14.66 -8.91 10.45
CA GLY A 440 13.74 -9.86 9.80
C GLY A 440 12.33 -9.31 9.61
N SER A 441 12.02 -8.14 10.15
CA SER A 441 10.66 -7.60 10.25
C SER A 441 10.57 -6.26 9.53
N ALA A 442 10.07 -6.29 8.28
CA ALA A 442 9.81 -5.08 7.49
C ALA A 442 9.01 -3.98 8.20
N PRO A 443 8.00 -4.27 9.06
CA PRO A 443 7.29 -3.22 9.78
C PRO A 443 8.07 -2.62 10.97
N CYS A 444 9.22 -3.17 11.37
CA CYS A 444 9.99 -2.60 12.47
C CYS A 444 10.80 -1.37 12.02
N THR A 445 10.49 -0.22 12.61
CA THR A 445 11.20 1.04 12.36
C THR A 445 12.12 1.46 13.51
N ALA A 446 11.87 0.95 14.73
CA ALA A 446 12.65 1.30 15.91
C ALA A 446 12.70 0.18 16.96
N CYS A 447 13.78 0.19 17.75
CA CYS A 447 13.88 -0.52 19.03
C CYS A 447 13.93 0.51 20.15
N SER A 448 13.03 0.43 21.13
CA SER A 448 12.97 1.33 22.27
C SER A 448 13.04 0.57 23.58
N VAL A 449 13.62 1.18 24.60
CA VAL A 449 13.52 0.65 25.97
C VAL A 449 12.14 0.99 26.56
N ASP A 450 11.61 0.06 27.35
CA ASP A 450 10.41 0.18 28.17
C ASP A 450 10.74 -0.33 29.60
N CYS A 451 10.67 0.54 30.60
CA CYS A 451 10.86 0.18 32.01
C CYS A 451 9.58 0.35 32.87
N SER A 452 8.41 0.30 32.25
CA SER A 452 7.11 0.45 32.93
C SER A 452 6.75 -0.71 33.88
N LEU A 453 7.52 -1.80 33.88
CA LEU A 453 7.25 -3.05 34.62
C LEU A 453 7.60 -3.01 36.13
N GLY A 454 7.66 -1.82 36.74
CA GLY A 454 7.66 -1.68 38.21
C GLY A 454 9.02 -1.45 38.89
N SER A 455 10.15 -1.50 38.17
CA SER A 455 11.42 -0.87 38.59
C SER A 455 12.40 -0.74 37.40
N MET A 456 13.39 0.15 37.53
CA MET A 456 14.51 0.27 36.57
C MET A 456 15.32 -1.04 36.43
N ASP A 457 15.12 -2.00 37.33
CA ASP A 457 15.84 -3.27 37.34
C ASP A 457 15.25 -4.31 36.36
N ARG A 458 14.08 -3.99 35.76
CA ARG A 458 13.33 -4.89 34.87
C ARG A 458 12.83 -4.17 33.62
N CYS A 459 13.72 -3.46 32.94
CA CYS A 459 13.42 -2.95 31.61
C CYS A 459 13.36 -4.07 30.56
N GLN A 460 12.65 -3.80 29.48
CA GLN A 460 12.61 -4.60 28.27
C GLN A 460 12.91 -3.73 27.07
N TRP A 461 13.39 -4.33 25.99
CA TRP A 461 13.44 -3.68 24.68
C TRP A 461 12.23 -4.11 23.87
N VAL A 462 11.60 -3.15 23.20
CA VAL A 462 10.42 -3.35 22.37
C VAL A 462 10.73 -2.96 20.93
N ALA A 463 10.34 -3.81 20.00
CA ALA A 463 10.35 -3.50 18.57
C ALA A 463 9.06 -2.77 18.22
N LEU A 464 9.16 -1.67 17.47
CA LEU A 464 8.05 -0.75 17.22
C LEU A 464 7.87 -0.49 15.73
N THR A 465 6.62 -0.28 15.35
CA THR A 465 6.21 0.18 14.00
C THR A 465 6.45 1.67 13.84
N GLU A 466 6.33 2.43 14.94
CA GLU A 466 6.58 3.86 15.04
C GLU A 466 7.15 4.23 16.40
N CYS A 467 8.05 5.21 16.43
CA CYS A 467 8.67 5.70 17.67
C CYS A 467 7.83 6.80 18.36
N GLY A 468 6.97 7.49 17.61
CA GLY A 468 6.36 8.73 18.05
C GLY A 468 7.42 9.81 18.33
N ALA A 469 7.25 10.57 19.41
CA ALA A 469 8.24 11.54 19.85
C ALA A 469 9.34 10.85 20.69
N THR A 470 10.59 11.30 20.55
CA THR A 470 11.66 10.86 21.45
C THR A 470 11.52 11.54 22.81
N GLN A 471 11.52 10.76 23.87
CA GLN A 471 11.48 11.17 25.27
C GLN A 471 12.85 10.94 25.92
N THR A 472 13.11 11.66 27.00
CA THR A 472 14.32 11.47 27.82
C THR A 472 13.93 10.93 29.20
N TRP A 473 14.66 9.91 29.67
CA TRP A 473 14.61 9.50 31.07
C TRP A 473 14.99 10.71 31.94
N GLN A 474 14.11 11.07 32.88
CA GLN A 474 14.38 12.11 33.89
C GLN A 474 15.22 11.55 35.03
#